data_AF-A0A7H2PPV4-F1
#
_entry.id   AF-A0A7H2PPV4-F1
#
_cell.length_a   1.000
_cell.length_b   1.000
_cell.length_c   1.000
_cell.angle_alpha   90.00
_cell.angle_beta   90.00
_cell.angle_gamma   90.00
#
_symmetry.space_group_name_H-M   'P 1'
#
loop_
_entity.id
_entity.type
_entity.pdbx_description
1 polymer ?
#
loop_
_entity_poly.entity_id
_entity_poly.type
_entity_poly.pdbx_seq_one_letter_code
_entity_poly.pdbx_strand_id
1 'polypeptide(L)'
;MKTFIDLCLSGDVFIDEIDDYIDKWHDGEGENLELFEFLGMTADEYELWLKAPQQLATIISAKERGISLDEAMNDEVFELAARADRADQLIKIKEWLARKGK
;
A
#
# COMPACT_ATOMS: atom_id res chain seq x y z
N MET A 1 -1.95 9.55 -17.09
CA MET A 1 -0.81 9.45 -16.16
C MET A 1 -0.91 8.10 -15.49
N LYS A 2 0.16 7.32 -15.48
CA LYS A 2 0.21 6.07 -14.72
C LYS A 2 0.66 6.41 -13.31
N THR A 3 0.07 5.76 -12.31
CA THR A 3 0.48 5.94 -10.91
C THR A 3 1.62 4.99 -10.58
N PHE A 4 2.30 5.21 -9.45
CA PHE A 4 3.35 4.29 -8.98
C PHE A 4 2.87 2.84 -8.92
N ILE A 5 1.65 2.61 -8.42
CA ILE A 5 1.05 1.28 -8.35
C ILE A 5 0.83 0.70 -9.75
N ASP A 6 0.33 1.47 -10.73
CA ASP A 6 0.15 0.97 -12.11
C ASP A 6 1.48 0.53 -12.75
N LEU A 7 2.55 1.28 -12.47
CA LEU A 7 3.89 0.96 -12.93
C LEU A 7 4.44 -0.31 -12.23
N CYS A 8 4.19 -0.46 -10.92
CA CYS A 8 4.53 -1.69 -10.19
C CYS A 8 3.81 -2.91 -10.77
N LEU A 9 2.52 -2.77 -11.09
CA LEU A 9 1.71 -3.84 -11.69
C LEU A 9 2.16 -4.17 -13.12
N SER A 10 2.66 -3.18 -13.86
CA SER A 10 3.21 -3.37 -15.20
C SER A 10 4.63 -3.98 -15.18
N GLY A 11 5.29 -4.00 -14.02
CA GLY A 11 6.69 -4.40 -13.87
C GLY A 11 7.68 -3.37 -14.40
N ASP A 12 7.24 -2.12 -14.59
CA ASP A 12 8.07 -1.00 -15.04
C ASP A 12 8.91 -0.41 -13.89
N VAL A 13 8.40 -0.48 -12.66
CA VAL A 13 9.11 -0.01 -11.44
C VAL A 13 8.96 -1.03 -10.33
N PHE A 14 9.94 -1.07 -9.42
CA PHE A 14 9.89 -1.90 -8.22
C PHE A 14 9.38 -1.12 -7.00
N ILE A 15 8.86 -1.88 -6.02
CA ILE A 15 8.39 -1.36 -4.72
C ILE A 15 9.47 -0.53 -4.02
N ASP A 16 10.74 -0.91 -4.17
CA ASP A 16 11.90 -0.23 -3.57
C ASP A 16 12.19 1.13 -4.22
N GLU A 17 11.70 1.37 -5.44
CA GLU A 17 11.86 2.64 -6.16
C GLU A 17 10.81 3.69 -5.77
N ILE A 18 10.02 3.43 -4.71
CA ILE A 18 9.02 4.38 -4.24
C ILE A 18 9.63 5.72 -3.82
N ASP A 19 10.80 5.73 -3.18
CA ASP A 19 11.51 6.96 -2.81
C ASP A 19 11.88 7.79 -4.04
N ASP A 20 12.41 7.16 -5.11
CA ASP A 20 12.72 7.84 -6.38
C ASP A 20 11.45 8.41 -7.04
N TYR A 21 10.33 7.71 -6.90
CA TYR A 21 9.04 8.17 -7.40
C TYR A 21 8.49 9.37 -6.60
N ILE A 22 8.74 9.40 -5.28
CA ILE A 22 8.40 10.53 -4.42
C ILE A 22 9.28 11.76 -4.76
N ASP A 23 10.57 11.55 -5.05
CA ASP A 23 11.45 12.63 -5.54
C ASP A 23 10.94 13.24 -6.85
N LYS A 24 10.46 12.43 -7.80
CA LYS A 24 9.82 12.93 -9.04
C LYS A 24 8.58 13.77 -8.76
N TRP A 25 7.76 13.35 -7.79
CA TRP A 25 6.62 14.15 -7.34
C TRP A 25 7.08 15.50 -6.77
N HIS A 26 8.15 15.52 -5.97
CA HIS A 26 8.75 16.74 -5.44
C HIS A 26 9.36 17.66 -6.51
N ASP A 27 9.86 17.10 -7.62
CA ASP A 27 10.41 17.85 -8.76
C ASP A 27 9.31 18.50 -9.64
N GLY A 28 8.04 18.13 -9.43
CA GLY A 28 6.88 18.73 -10.10
C GLY A 28 6.12 17.78 -11.02
N GLU A 29 6.51 16.50 -11.15
CA GLU A 29 5.76 15.53 -11.97
C GLU A 29 4.34 15.27 -11.45
N GLY A 30 4.04 15.64 -10.20
CA GLY A 30 2.71 15.57 -9.60
C GLY A 30 2.08 16.93 -9.30
N GLU A 31 2.43 17.99 -10.04
CA GLU A 31 1.80 19.30 -9.87
C GLU A 31 0.25 19.18 -9.91
N ASN A 32 -0.40 19.51 -8.79
CA ASN A 32 -1.84 19.42 -8.48
C ASN A 32 -2.40 18.06 -8.03
N LEU A 33 -1.56 17.06 -7.75
CA LEU A 33 -1.99 15.79 -7.14
C LEU A 33 -1.41 15.65 -5.73
N GLU A 34 -2.23 15.16 -4.80
CA GLU A 34 -1.69 14.72 -3.52
C GLU A 34 -0.81 13.48 -3.72
N LEU A 35 0.20 13.29 -2.86
CA LEU A 35 1.16 12.19 -3.02
C LEU A 35 0.46 10.82 -3.10
N PHE A 36 -0.60 10.61 -2.33
CA PHE A 36 -1.37 9.36 -2.39
C PHE A 36 -2.06 9.16 -3.75
N GLU A 37 -2.57 10.22 -4.38
CA GLU A 37 -3.15 10.16 -5.72
C GLU A 37 -2.09 9.85 -6.76
N PHE A 38 -0.91 10.45 -6.63
CA PHE A 38 0.23 10.20 -7.50
C PHE A 38 0.77 8.76 -7.39
N LEU A 39 0.78 8.21 -6.17
CA LEU A 39 1.12 6.82 -5.91
C LEU A 39 0.02 5.85 -6.37
N GLY A 40 -1.23 6.31 -6.52
CA GLY A 40 -2.38 5.48 -6.88
C GLY A 40 -3.05 4.78 -5.70
N MET A 41 -2.85 5.32 -4.50
CA MET A 41 -3.42 4.86 -3.25
C MET A 41 -4.66 5.68 -2.89
N THR A 42 -5.53 5.10 -2.08
CA THR A 42 -6.53 5.86 -1.33
C THR A 42 -5.89 6.49 -0.10
N ALA A 43 -6.57 7.48 0.49
CA ALA A 43 -6.10 8.12 1.73
C ALA A 43 -5.87 7.11 2.88
N ASP A 44 -6.73 6.09 3.00
CA ASP A 44 -6.59 5.04 4.01
C ASP A 44 -5.38 4.13 3.76
N GLU A 45 -5.12 3.77 2.50
CA GLU A 45 -3.92 2.99 2.12
C GLU A 45 -2.64 3.79 2.38
N TYR A 46 -2.66 5.09 2.08
CA TYR A 46 -1.53 5.97 2.34
C TYR A 46 -1.27 6.14 3.84
N GLU A 47 -2.30 6.35 4.65
CA GLU A 47 -2.15 6.41 6.11
C GLU A 47 -1.65 5.08 6.70
N LEU A 48 -2.06 3.96 6.13
CA LEU A 48 -1.53 2.66 6.50
C LEU A 48 -0.03 2.58 6.17
N TRP A 49 0.33 2.92 4.94
CA TRP A 49 1.72 2.88 4.48
C TRP A 49 2.63 3.77 5.34
N LEU A 50 2.17 4.96 5.71
CA LEU A 50 2.90 5.86 6.63
C LEU A 50 3.17 5.22 8.00
N LYS A 51 2.28 4.36 8.48
CA LYS A 51 2.44 3.64 9.77
C LYS A 51 3.25 2.36 9.63
N ALA A 52 3.12 1.70 8.49
CA ALA A 52 3.69 0.40 8.22
C ALA A 52 4.17 0.34 6.75
N PRO A 53 5.38 0.85 6.44
CA PRO A 53 5.88 0.90 5.07
C PRO A 53 6.01 -0.49 4.43
N GLN A 54 6.21 -1.52 5.24
CA GLN A 54 6.20 -2.94 4.84
C GLN A 54 4.87 -3.42 4.24
N GLN A 55 3.76 -2.69 4.42
CA GLN A 55 2.44 -3.03 3.85
C GLN A 55 2.26 -2.53 2.42
N LEU A 56 3.25 -1.82 1.86
CA LEU A 56 3.22 -1.38 0.48
C LEU A 56 2.97 -2.54 -0.50
N ALA A 57 3.63 -3.67 -0.26
CA ALA A 57 3.44 -4.88 -1.06
C ALA A 57 2.01 -5.42 -0.98
N THR A 58 1.38 -5.37 0.20
CA THR A 58 0.00 -5.77 0.43
C THR A 58 -0.97 -4.85 -0.32
N ILE A 59 -0.74 -3.54 -0.28
CA ILE A 59 -1.53 -2.53 -1.00
C ILE A 59 -1.47 -2.78 -2.52
N ILE A 60 -0.27 -2.99 -3.07
CA ILE A 60 -0.08 -3.29 -4.49
C ILE A 60 -0.76 -4.59 -4.88
N SER A 61 -0.60 -5.64 -4.07
CA SER A 61 -1.25 -6.95 -4.30
C SER A 61 -2.78 -6.87 -4.24
N ALA A 62 -3.33 -6.05 -3.34
CA ALA A 62 -4.77 -5.80 -3.26
C ALA A 62 -5.28 -5.17 -4.56
N LYS A 63 -4.55 -4.18 -5.08
CA LYS A 63 -4.86 -3.49 -6.33
C LYS A 63 -4.72 -4.40 -7.55
N GLU A 64 -3.70 -5.27 -7.60
CA GLU A 64 -3.53 -6.29 -8.64
C GLU A 64 -4.77 -7.21 -8.71
N ARG A 65 -5.21 -7.67 -7.55
CA ARG A 65 -6.33 -8.62 -7.40
C ARG A 65 -7.70 -7.95 -7.51
N GLY A 66 -7.76 -6.62 -7.51
CA GLY A 66 -9.00 -5.85 -7.49
C GLY A 66 -9.84 -6.06 -6.22
N ILE A 67 -9.20 -6.42 -5.10
CA ILE A 67 -9.86 -6.65 -3.80
C ILE A 67 -9.63 -5.45 -2.86
N SER A 68 -10.43 -5.40 -1.80
CA SER A 68 -10.26 -4.37 -0.76
C SER A 68 -9.01 -4.65 0.09
N LEU A 69 -8.45 -3.59 0.68
CA LEU A 69 -7.28 -3.71 1.59
C LEU A 69 -7.54 -4.67 2.76
N ASP A 70 -8.74 -4.65 3.35
CA ASP A 70 -9.12 -5.60 4.41
C ASP A 70 -9.09 -7.06 3.93
N GLU A 71 -9.54 -7.32 2.70
CA GLU A 71 -9.50 -8.67 2.13
C GLU A 71 -8.06 -9.12 1.85
N ALA A 72 -7.23 -8.24 1.29
CA ALA A 72 -5.81 -8.55 1.05
C ALA A 72 -5.05 -8.83 2.35
N MET A 73 -5.31 -8.04 3.40
CA MET A 73 -4.72 -8.25 4.71
C MET A 73 -5.21 -9.53 5.40
N ASN A 74 -6.48 -9.90 5.22
CA ASN A 74 -6.97 -11.18 5.73
C ASN A 74 -6.22 -12.35 5.10
N ASP A 75 -6.09 -12.34 3.78
CA ASP A 75 -5.37 -13.37 3.03
C ASP A 75 -3.91 -13.46 3.50
N GLU A 76 -3.24 -12.32 3.63
CA GLU A 76 -1.86 -12.23 4.12
C GLU A 76 -1.72 -12.73 5.57
N VAL A 77 -2.68 -12.45 6.46
CA VAL A 77 -2.71 -13.00 7.83
C VAL A 77 -2.87 -14.52 7.82
N PHE A 78 -3.72 -15.08 6.95
CA PHE A 78 -3.88 -16.54 6.82
C PHE A 78 -2.59 -17.21 6.34
N GLU A 79 -1.91 -16.62 5.35
CA GLU A 79 -0.64 -17.13 4.84
C GLU A 79 0.51 -16.98 5.86
N LEU A 80 0.56 -15.85 6.58
CA LEU A 80 1.57 -15.56 7.59
C LEU A 80 1.26 -16.11 8.98
N ALA A 81 0.09 -16.69 9.25
CA ALA A 81 -0.17 -17.41 10.49
C ALA A 81 0.81 -18.58 10.70
N ALA A 82 1.41 -19.09 9.61
CA ALA A 82 2.54 -20.01 9.67
C ALA A 82 3.85 -19.37 10.21
N ARG A 83 3.92 -18.04 10.24
CA ARG A 83 5.03 -17.19 10.72
C ARG A 83 4.54 -16.26 11.83
N ALA A 84 4.42 -16.81 13.03
CA ALA A 84 3.76 -16.21 14.20
C ALA A 84 4.07 -14.72 14.48
N ASP A 85 5.32 -14.27 14.32
CA ASP A 85 5.73 -12.89 14.61
C ASP A 85 5.10 -11.85 13.65
N ARG A 86 5.03 -12.14 12.35
CA ARG A 86 4.44 -11.23 11.37
C ARG A 86 2.91 -11.18 11.44
N ALA A 87 2.29 -12.29 11.82
CA ALA A 87 0.85 -12.35 11.99
C ALA A 87 0.35 -11.38 13.08
N ASP A 88 1.06 -11.25 14.20
CA ASP A 88 0.67 -10.34 15.29
C ASP A 88 0.67 -8.85 14.87
N GLN A 89 1.66 -8.45 14.07
CA GLN A 89 1.74 -7.08 13.53
C GLN A 89 0.57 -6.77 12.59
N LEU A 90 0.21 -7.72 11.72
CA LEU A 90 -0.92 -7.55 10.81
C LEU A 90 -2.26 -7.53 11.52
N ILE A 91 -2.42 -8.34 12.57
CA ILE A 91 -3.63 -8.33 13.40
C ILE A 91 -3.83 -6.93 14.01
N LYS A 92 -2.77 -6.32 14.56
CA LYS A 92 -2.85 -4.95 15.12
C LYS A 92 -3.24 -3.91 14.07
N ILE A 93 -2.70 -4.03 12.85
CA ILE A 93 -3.03 -3.15 11.74
C ILE A 93 -4.49 -3.34 11.32
N LYS A 94 -4.97 -4.58 11.24
CA LYS A 94 -6.36 -4.90 10.92
C LYS A 94 -7.33 -4.34 11.96
N GLU A 95 -7.00 -4.46 13.26
CA GLU A 95 -7.77 -3.83 14.33
C GLU A 95 -7.80 -2.30 14.20
N TRP A 96 -6.70 -1.69 13.75
CA TRP A 96 -6.66 -0.26 13.48
C TRP A 96 -7.59 0.14 12.33
N LEU A 97 -7.57 -0.60 11.21
CA LEU A 97 -8.48 -0.37 10.07
C LEU A 97 -9.96 -0.54 10.50
N ALA A 98 -10.27 -1.59 11.25
CA ALA A 98 -11.62 -1.87 11.73
C ALA A 98 -12.18 -0.77 12.66
N ARG A 99 -11.32 -0.03 13.37
CA ARG A 99 -11.72 1.12 14.20
C ARG A 99 -11.94 2.39 13.39
N LYS A 100 -11.30 2.53 12.24
CA LYS A 100 -11.34 3.75 11.42
C LYS A 100 -12.57 3.80 10.51
N GLY A 101 -13.11 2.65 10.11
CA GLY A 101 -14.32 2.53 9.29
C GLY A 101 -15.67 2.59 10.02
N LYS A 102 -15.73 3.19 11.23
CA LYS A 102 -16.96 3.28 12.05
C LYS A 102 -17.38 4.70 12.36
#